data_AF-A0A3N4MA36-F1
#
_entry.id   AF-A0A3N4MA36-F1
#
_cell.length_a   1.000
_cell.length_b   1.000
_cell.length_c   1.000
_cell.angle_alpha   90.00
_cell.angle_beta   90.00
_cell.angle_gamma   90.00
#
_symmetry.space_group_name_H-M   'P 1'
#
loop_
_entity.id
_entity.type
_entity.pdbx_description
1 polymer ?
#
loop_
_entity_poly.entity_id
_entity_poly.type
_entity_poly.pdbx_seq_one_letter_code
_entity_poly.pdbx_strand_id
1 'polypeptide(L)'
;MPVLSSVFVTAAGLNLISSLITLVSFAAFAIVAFYVFRLSLPPKYPTDVPWKISGGMIIIALILFIRLVMIIYSLYVMDVWGPDFWGSLGSRFEESQVWVLKVVIVLEIVLNTFLITATGFMILLFFKTRDIFPTVFMIVLISQEIFVLADEAGVSLLFGQLNAQSITAMMPKCIGRWLVVGLMIWYVRGSNRSVHTFVLPHSSLIHEDDADFLLDLEEESKKGAF
;
A
#
# COMPACT_ATOMS: atom_id res chain seq x y z
N MET A 1 35.13 11.27 -33.49
CA MET A 1 34.60 11.18 -32.10
C MET A 1 33.13 10.76 -32.14
N PRO A 2 32.79 9.46 -32.03
CA PRO A 2 31.40 9.01 -31.91
C PRO A 2 31.11 8.12 -30.68
N VAL A 3 31.98 8.09 -29.66
CA VAL A 3 31.85 7.13 -28.54
C VAL A 3 30.92 7.62 -27.43
N LEU A 4 30.66 8.93 -27.33
CA LEU A 4 29.84 9.48 -26.24
C LEU A 4 28.33 9.36 -26.51
N SER A 5 27.88 9.38 -27.77
CA SER A 5 26.45 9.29 -28.08
C SER A 5 25.87 7.88 -27.89
N SER A 6 26.68 6.82 -28.01
CA SER A 6 26.19 5.45 -27.78
C SER A 6 26.07 5.10 -26.30
N VAL A 7 26.93 5.67 -25.44
CA VAL A 7 26.94 5.36 -23.99
C VAL A 7 25.75 6.00 -23.26
N PHE A 8 25.35 7.22 -23.64
CA PHE A 8 24.16 7.86 -23.05
C PHE A 8 22.85 7.21 -23.48
N VAL A 9 22.79 6.63 -24.68
CA VAL A 9 21.58 5.97 -25.18
C VAL A 9 21.38 4.58 -24.55
N THR A 10 22.45 3.86 -24.21
CA THR A 10 22.35 2.53 -23.57
C THR A 10 22.07 2.61 -22.06
N ALA A 11 22.69 3.55 -21.34
CA ALA A 11 22.44 3.76 -19.92
C ALA A 11 21.03 4.34 -19.64
N ALA A 12 20.53 5.20 -20.53
CA ALA A 12 19.16 5.73 -20.43
C ALA A 12 18.09 4.68 -20.77
N GLY A 13 18.41 3.71 -21.65
CA GLY A 13 17.46 2.71 -22.13
C GLY A 13 17.05 1.65 -21.09
N LEU A 14 17.93 1.30 -20.14
CA LEU A 14 17.64 0.28 -19.12
C LEU A 14 16.87 0.86 -17.91
N ASN A 15 17.16 2.11 -17.52
CA ASN A 15 16.36 2.83 -16.52
C ASN A 15 14.92 3.09 -16.98
N LEU A 16 14.73 3.19 -18.30
CA LEU A 16 13.43 3.31 -18.92
C LEU A 16 12.58 2.05 -18.71
N ILE A 17 13.17 0.85 -18.66
CA ILE A 17 12.42 -0.40 -18.42
C ILE A 17 11.82 -0.39 -17.01
N SER A 18 12.63 -0.18 -15.97
CA SER A 18 12.16 -0.09 -14.57
C SER A 18 11.07 0.98 -14.44
N SER A 19 11.27 2.14 -15.08
CA SER A 19 10.32 3.26 -15.05
C SER A 19 8.98 2.91 -15.72
N LEU A 20 9.02 2.26 -16.88
CA LEU A 20 7.82 1.81 -17.59
C LEU A 20 7.06 0.77 -16.79
N ILE A 21 7.76 -0.20 -16.19
CA ILE A 21 7.14 -1.22 -15.34
C ILE A 21 6.42 -0.54 -14.18
N THR A 22 7.09 0.34 -13.44
CA THR A 22 6.48 1.10 -12.34
C THR A 22 5.26 1.90 -12.81
N LEU A 23 5.35 2.61 -13.94
CA LEU A 23 4.25 3.42 -14.45
C LEU A 23 3.04 2.56 -14.87
N VAL A 24 3.27 1.47 -15.60
CA VAL A 24 2.21 0.54 -16.03
C VAL A 24 1.56 -0.14 -14.83
N SER A 25 2.37 -0.61 -13.86
CA SER A 25 1.86 -1.19 -12.62
C SER A 25 1.07 -0.19 -11.81
N PHE A 26 1.54 1.04 -11.67
CA PHE A 26 0.83 2.10 -10.95
C PHE A 26 -0.52 2.39 -11.60
N ALA A 27 -0.57 2.52 -12.93
CA ALA A 27 -1.83 2.71 -13.66
C ALA A 27 -2.80 1.54 -13.46
N ALA A 28 -2.31 0.30 -13.57
CA ALA A 28 -3.12 -0.90 -13.37
C ALA A 28 -3.69 -0.96 -11.94
N PHE A 29 -2.86 -0.75 -10.92
CA PHE A 29 -3.32 -0.77 -9.53
C PHE A 29 -4.21 0.42 -9.18
N ALA A 30 -4.01 1.59 -9.79
CA ALA A 30 -4.89 2.74 -9.62
C ALA A 30 -6.28 2.47 -10.20
N ILE A 31 -6.38 1.79 -11.35
CA ILE A 31 -7.65 1.35 -11.94
C ILE A 31 -8.36 0.38 -10.99
N VAL A 32 -7.64 -0.61 -10.45
CA VAL A 32 -8.20 -1.56 -9.47
C VAL A 32 -8.65 -0.83 -8.21
N ALA A 33 -7.85 0.07 -7.65
CA ALA A 33 -8.21 0.87 -6.48
C ALA A 33 -9.45 1.73 -6.74
N PHE A 34 -9.57 2.31 -7.94
CA PHE A 34 -10.75 3.07 -8.35
C PHE A 34 -11.99 2.19 -8.49
N TYR A 35 -11.85 0.97 -9.02
CA TYR A 35 -12.94 0.01 -9.08
C TYR A 35 -13.40 -0.40 -7.68
N VAL A 36 -12.45 -0.72 -6.79
CA VAL A 36 -12.73 -1.04 -5.37
C VAL A 36 -13.33 0.16 -4.64
N PHE A 37 -12.92 1.39 -4.96
CA PHE A 37 -13.52 2.60 -4.37
C PHE A 37 -15.02 2.70 -4.63
N ARG A 38 -15.47 2.23 -5.80
CA ARG A 38 -16.88 2.22 -6.19
C ARG A 38 -17.67 1.07 -5.58
N LEU A 39 -16.99 0.05 -5.05
CA LEU A 39 -17.63 -1.03 -4.31
C LEU A 39 -17.89 -0.52 -2.88
N SER A 40 -19.15 -0.34 -2.54
CA SER A 40 -19.57 -0.15 -1.15
C SER A 40 -20.23 -1.40 -0.61
N LEU A 41 -20.02 -1.62 0.68
CA LEU A 41 -20.74 -2.65 1.40
C LEU A 41 -22.13 -2.10 1.78
N PRO A 42 -23.15 -2.96 1.85
CA PRO A 42 -24.45 -2.54 2.38
C PRO A 42 -24.24 -1.99 3.81
N PRO A 43 -24.81 -0.82 4.15
CA PRO A 43 -24.61 -0.20 5.45
C PRO A 43 -25.08 -1.16 6.55
N LYS A 44 -24.15 -1.57 7.41
CA LYS A 44 -24.43 -2.55 8.48
C LYS A 44 -25.12 -1.90 9.69
N TYR A 45 -25.03 -0.57 9.81
CA TYR A 45 -25.55 0.18 10.95
C TYR A 45 -26.34 1.40 10.46
N PRO A 46 -27.57 1.63 10.96
CA PRO A 46 -28.22 2.93 10.77
C PRO A 46 -27.31 3.96 11.43
N THR A 47 -26.76 4.87 10.65
CA THR A 47 -25.64 5.68 11.11
C THR A 47 -26.00 7.15 11.08
N ASP A 48 -26.13 7.68 12.30
CA ASP A 48 -25.99 9.09 12.61
C ASP A 48 -24.66 9.61 12.04
N VAL A 49 -24.60 10.93 11.85
CA VAL A 49 -23.46 11.69 11.29
C VAL A 49 -22.09 11.11 11.75
N PRO A 50 -21.14 10.85 10.82
CA PRO A 50 -19.85 10.25 11.15
C PRO A 50 -19.08 11.07 12.18
N TRP A 51 -18.48 10.40 13.15
CA TRP A 51 -17.67 11.07 14.16
C TRP A 51 -16.42 11.70 13.53
N LYS A 52 -16.04 12.89 14.01
CA LYS A 52 -14.82 13.57 13.56
C LYS A 52 -13.56 12.77 13.94
N ILE A 53 -12.62 12.68 12.99
CA ILE A 53 -11.29 12.07 13.18
C ILE A 53 -10.56 12.77 14.33
N SER A 54 -10.16 12.03 15.36
CA SER A 54 -9.58 12.61 16.57
C SER A 54 -8.85 11.57 17.44
N GLY A 55 -7.93 12.03 18.30
CA GLY A 55 -7.17 11.18 19.22
C GLY A 55 -6.22 10.23 18.51
N GLY A 56 -6.27 8.94 18.87
CA GLY A 56 -5.41 7.90 18.27
C GLY A 56 -5.60 7.73 16.76
N MET A 57 -6.74 8.14 16.20
CA MET A 57 -6.95 8.14 14.75
C MET A 57 -5.98 9.07 14.00
N ILE A 58 -5.59 10.19 14.62
CA ILE A 58 -4.60 11.12 14.04
C ILE A 58 -3.24 10.42 13.94
N ILE A 59 -2.89 9.59 14.93
CA ILE A 59 -1.66 8.80 14.94
C ILE A 59 -1.69 7.78 13.79
N ILE A 60 -2.82 7.10 13.57
CA ILE A 60 -2.98 6.17 12.44
C ILE A 60 -2.78 6.90 11.10
N ALA A 61 -3.38 8.08 10.93
CA ALA A 61 -3.21 8.90 9.73
C ALA A 61 -1.73 9.26 9.49
N LEU A 62 -1.04 9.72 10.54
CA LEU A 62 0.38 10.07 10.47
C LEU A 62 1.23 8.85 10.09
N ILE A 63 0.97 7.69 10.68
CA ILE A 63 1.68 6.45 10.35
C ILE A 63 1.45 6.07 8.90
N LEU A 64 0.24 6.21 8.37
CA LEU A 64 -0.05 5.93 6.95
C LEU A 64 0.75 6.84 6.01
N PHE A 65 0.86 8.15 6.31
CA PHE A 65 1.68 9.07 5.52
C PHE A 65 3.17 8.76 5.61
N ILE A 66 3.69 8.53 6.82
CA ILE A 66 5.11 8.16 7.01
C ILE A 66 5.39 6.88 6.22
N ARG A 67 4.51 5.87 6.32
CA ARG A 67 4.64 4.62 5.57
C ARG A 67 4.67 4.86 4.06
N LEU A 68 3.76 5.68 3.53
CA LEU A 68 3.74 6.02 2.10
C LEU A 68 5.08 6.62 1.65
N VAL A 69 5.60 7.59 2.41
CA VAL A 69 6.90 8.23 2.12
C VAL A 69 8.04 7.20 2.20
N MET A 70 8.04 6.33 3.20
CA MET A 70 9.07 5.30 3.37
C MET A 70 9.06 4.28 2.22
N ILE A 71 7.89 3.85 1.73
CA ILE A 71 7.81 2.91 0.60
C ILE A 71 8.24 3.58 -0.71
N ILE A 72 7.86 4.85 -0.91
CA ILE A 72 8.33 5.63 -2.06
C ILE A 72 9.86 5.74 -2.01
N TYR A 73 10.41 6.12 -0.85
CA TYR A 73 11.85 6.23 -0.67
C TYR A 73 12.55 4.90 -0.90
N SER A 74 12.05 3.79 -0.33
CA SER A 74 12.66 2.47 -0.53
C SER A 74 12.67 2.07 -1.99
N LEU A 75 11.58 2.32 -2.74
CA LEU A 75 11.53 2.05 -4.18
C LEU A 75 12.62 2.82 -4.93
N TYR A 76 12.78 4.12 -4.70
CA TYR A 76 13.76 4.95 -5.43
C TYR A 76 15.22 4.72 -5.03
N VAL A 77 15.48 4.16 -3.85
CA VAL A 77 16.84 3.82 -3.39
C VAL A 77 17.30 2.45 -3.89
N MET A 78 16.42 1.65 -4.52
CA MET A 78 16.80 0.38 -5.13
C MET A 78 17.87 0.57 -6.22
N ASP A 79 18.85 -0.33 -6.27
CA ASP A 79 19.92 -0.28 -7.27
C ASP A 79 19.41 -0.46 -8.73
N VAL A 80 18.16 -0.90 -8.90
CA VAL A 80 17.49 -1.11 -10.19
C VAL A 80 17.36 0.14 -11.06
N TRP A 81 17.58 1.32 -10.48
CA TRP A 81 17.60 2.62 -11.15
C TRP A 81 19.00 3.05 -11.60
N GLY A 82 20.03 2.25 -11.27
CA GLY A 82 21.41 2.50 -11.67
C GLY A 82 21.65 2.19 -13.15
N PRO A 83 22.48 2.99 -13.85
CA PRO A 83 22.66 2.92 -15.30
C PRO A 83 23.17 1.55 -15.81
N ASP A 84 23.92 0.83 -14.98
CA ASP A 84 24.54 -0.45 -15.34
C ASP A 84 23.96 -1.65 -14.58
N PHE A 85 22.90 -1.47 -13.77
CA PHE A 85 22.41 -2.53 -12.90
C PHE A 85 22.02 -3.79 -13.68
N TRP A 86 21.13 -3.64 -14.67
CA TRP A 86 20.63 -4.75 -15.48
C TRP A 86 21.71 -5.40 -16.35
N GLY A 87 22.71 -4.63 -16.80
CA GLY A 87 23.87 -5.14 -17.54
C GLY A 87 24.83 -5.92 -16.65
N SER A 88 25.04 -5.45 -15.42
CA SER A 88 25.96 -6.07 -14.46
C SER A 88 25.48 -7.44 -13.96
N LEU A 89 24.16 -7.70 -13.95
CA LEU A 89 23.60 -8.99 -13.55
C LEU A 89 24.17 -10.15 -14.37
N GLY A 90 24.29 -9.98 -15.69
CA GLY A 90 24.82 -11.01 -16.59
C GLY A 90 26.30 -11.31 -16.40
N SER A 91 27.06 -10.38 -15.79
CA SER A 91 28.49 -10.56 -15.52
C SER A 91 28.80 -11.24 -14.18
N ARG A 92 27.82 -11.25 -13.25
CA ARG A 92 28.02 -11.71 -11.87
C ARG A 92 27.42 -13.08 -11.57
N PHE A 93 26.46 -13.51 -12.38
CA PHE A 93 25.67 -14.72 -12.13
C PHE A 93 25.62 -15.62 -13.36
N GLU A 94 25.39 -16.91 -13.14
CA GLU A 94 25.15 -17.85 -14.24
C GLU A 94 23.86 -17.49 -14.98
N GLU A 95 23.80 -17.78 -16.29
CA GLU A 95 22.67 -17.39 -17.16
C GLU A 95 21.30 -17.86 -16.62
N SER A 96 21.24 -19.06 -16.03
CA SER A 96 20.04 -19.61 -15.39
C SER A 96 19.59 -18.80 -14.17
N GLN A 97 20.53 -18.33 -13.36
CA GLN A 97 20.28 -17.52 -12.17
C GLN A 97 19.88 -16.09 -12.54
N VAL A 98 20.47 -15.54 -13.61
CA VAL A 98 20.17 -14.19 -14.10
C VAL A 98 18.69 -14.05 -14.44
N TRP A 99 18.08 -15.05 -15.09
CA TRP A 99 16.67 -14.97 -15.46
C TRP A 99 15.76 -14.96 -14.23
N VAL A 100 16.01 -15.84 -13.26
CA VAL A 100 15.25 -15.90 -12.00
C VAL A 100 15.38 -14.59 -11.24
N LEU A 101 16.59 -14.04 -11.13
CA LEU A 101 16.85 -12.79 -10.43
C LEU A 101 16.14 -11.61 -11.08
N LYS A 102 16.13 -11.54 -12.43
CA LYS A 102 15.37 -10.52 -13.17
C LYS A 102 13.87 -10.59 -12.86
N VAL A 103 13.29 -11.79 -12.82
CA VAL A 103 11.87 -11.97 -12.49
C VAL A 103 11.57 -11.53 -11.06
N VAL A 104 12.42 -11.89 -10.10
CA VAL A 104 12.28 -11.47 -8.70
C VAL A 104 12.36 -9.96 -8.56
N ILE A 105 13.32 -9.32 -9.21
CA ILE A 105 13.46 -7.85 -9.19
C ILE A 105 12.24 -7.15 -9.81
N VAL A 106 11.75 -7.66 -10.95
CA VAL A 106 10.53 -7.11 -11.57
C VAL A 106 9.34 -7.26 -10.62
N LEU A 107 9.18 -8.44 -10.00
CA LEU A 107 8.13 -8.69 -9.02
C LEU A 107 8.24 -7.74 -7.83
N GLU A 108 9.46 -7.49 -7.32
CA GLU A 108 9.72 -6.56 -6.23
C GLU A 108 9.30 -5.12 -6.58
N ILE A 109 9.63 -4.65 -7.80
CA ILE A 109 9.18 -3.33 -8.29
C ILE A 109 7.66 -3.27 -8.36
N VAL A 110 7.02 -4.30 -8.90
CA VAL A 110 5.55 -4.39 -9.04
C VAL A 110 4.88 -4.38 -7.66
N LEU A 111 5.39 -5.16 -6.71
CA LEU A 111 4.86 -5.26 -5.34
C LEU A 111 5.05 -3.96 -4.56
N ASN A 112 6.21 -3.32 -4.65
CA ASN A 112 6.41 -2.01 -4.04
C ASN A 112 5.45 -0.96 -4.63
N THR A 113 5.25 -0.98 -5.95
CA THR A 113 4.27 -0.09 -6.62
C THR A 113 2.84 -0.37 -6.17
N PHE A 114 2.47 -1.65 -5.99
CA PHE A 114 1.20 -2.05 -5.39
C PHE A 114 1.05 -1.48 -3.98
N LEU A 115 2.07 -1.59 -3.13
CA LEU A 115 2.03 -1.09 -1.75
C LEU A 115 1.91 0.44 -1.69
N ILE A 116 2.59 1.18 -2.58
CA ILE A 116 2.44 2.64 -2.72
C ILE A 116 0.98 2.97 -3.04
N THR A 117 0.43 2.33 -4.07
CA THR A 117 -0.93 2.59 -4.54
C THR A 117 -1.96 2.21 -3.49
N ALA A 118 -1.82 1.05 -2.85
CA ALA A 118 -2.68 0.58 -1.78
C ALA A 118 -2.63 1.50 -0.55
N THR A 119 -1.45 2.02 -0.20
CA THR A 119 -1.30 2.96 0.92
C THR A 119 -1.92 4.32 0.61
N GLY A 120 -1.72 4.85 -0.59
CA GLY A 120 -2.41 6.06 -1.06
C GLY A 120 -3.94 5.88 -1.07
N PHE A 121 -4.41 4.71 -1.50
CA PHE A 121 -5.82 4.36 -1.47
C PHE A 121 -6.38 4.29 -0.04
N MET A 122 -5.66 3.66 0.89
CA MET A 122 -6.05 3.65 2.32
C MET A 122 -6.15 5.06 2.91
N ILE A 123 -5.21 5.95 2.57
CA ILE A 123 -5.26 7.36 3.00
C ILE A 123 -6.53 8.04 2.48
N LEU A 124 -6.86 7.83 1.19
CA LEU A 124 -8.09 8.37 0.60
C LEU A 124 -9.33 7.85 1.33
N LEU A 125 -9.43 6.53 1.56
CA LEU A 125 -10.54 5.92 2.29
C LEU A 125 -10.64 6.44 3.73
N PHE A 126 -9.50 6.65 4.39
CA PHE A 126 -9.41 7.16 5.75
C PHE A 126 -10.03 8.55 5.87
N PHE A 127 -9.62 9.49 5.02
CA PHE A 127 -10.13 10.86 5.05
C PHE A 127 -11.56 10.99 4.53
N LYS A 128 -12.00 10.07 3.67
CA LYS A 128 -13.40 9.96 3.23
C LYS A 128 -14.28 9.19 4.20
N THR A 129 -13.74 8.78 5.36
CA THR A 129 -14.47 8.08 6.43
C THR A 129 -15.29 6.90 5.90
N ARG A 130 -14.74 6.18 4.92
CA ARG A 130 -15.40 5.06 4.23
C ARG A 130 -15.47 3.84 5.12
N ASP A 131 -16.61 3.17 5.12
CA ASP A 131 -16.88 1.92 5.83
C ASP A 131 -15.93 0.76 5.46
N ILE A 132 -15.46 0.71 4.22
CA ILE A 132 -14.49 -0.29 3.76
C ILE A 132 -13.08 -0.09 4.30
N PHE A 133 -12.75 1.08 4.87
CA PHE A 133 -11.39 1.41 5.32
C PHE A 133 -10.81 0.38 6.31
N PRO A 134 -11.47 0.01 7.42
CA PRO A 134 -10.89 -0.93 8.40
C PRO A 134 -10.55 -2.29 7.80
N THR A 135 -11.37 -2.78 6.88
CA THR A 135 -11.17 -4.06 6.20
C THR A 135 -10.00 -3.98 5.22
N VAL A 136 -9.98 -2.96 4.36
CA VAL A 136 -8.87 -2.74 3.41
C VAL A 136 -7.56 -2.52 4.17
N PHE A 137 -7.59 -1.74 5.25
CA PHE A 137 -6.43 -1.49 6.11
C PHE A 137 -5.84 -2.79 6.65
N MET A 138 -6.66 -3.66 7.24
CA MET A 138 -6.21 -4.96 7.73
C MET A 138 -5.62 -5.84 6.62
N ILE A 139 -6.30 -5.95 5.48
CA ILE A 139 -5.83 -6.77 4.36
C ILE A 139 -4.47 -6.28 3.88
N VAL A 140 -4.31 -4.98 3.64
CA VAL A 140 -3.04 -4.41 3.15
C VAL A 140 -1.91 -4.58 4.16
N LEU A 141 -2.19 -4.40 5.47
CA LEU A 141 -1.18 -4.63 6.51
C LEU A 141 -0.71 -6.08 6.53
N ILE A 142 -1.63 -7.03 6.51
CA ILE A 142 -1.31 -8.47 6.54
C ILE A 142 -0.58 -8.88 5.26
N SER A 143 -1.08 -8.45 4.09
CA SER A 143 -0.44 -8.74 2.80
C SER A 143 0.98 -8.20 2.75
N GLN A 144 1.24 -7.00 3.26
CA GLN A 144 2.60 -6.46 3.32
C GLN A 144 3.51 -7.33 4.19
N GLU A 145 3.05 -7.80 5.36
CA GLU A 145 3.86 -8.69 6.19
C GLU A 145 4.20 -10.00 5.49
N ILE A 146 3.22 -10.58 4.78
CA ILE A 146 3.44 -11.77 3.95
C ILE A 146 4.48 -11.49 2.86
N PHE A 147 4.40 -10.34 2.18
CA PHE A 147 5.36 -9.98 1.14
C PHE A 147 6.78 -9.81 1.68
N VAL A 148 6.96 -9.13 2.81
CA VAL A 148 8.30 -8.99 3.41
C VAL A 148 8.88 -10.35 3.80
N LEU A 149 8.07 -11.25 4.36
CA LEU A 149 8.53 -12.59 4.69
C LEU A 149 8.87 -13.42 3.44
N ALA A 150 8.05 -13.32 2.40
CA ALA A 150 8.27 -14.03 1.14
C ALA A 150 9.53 -13.52 0.43
N ASP A 151 9.78 -12.22 0.47
CA ASP A 151 10.98 -11.58 -0.08
C ASP A 151 12.25 -12.02 0.68
N GLU A 152 12.26 -11.89 2.01
CA GLU A 152 13.38 -12.33 2.85
C GLU A 152 13.67 -13.83 2.67
N ALA A 153 12.62 -14.66 2.59
CA ALA A 153 12.75 -16.09 2.32
C ALA A 153 13.27 -16.36 0.91
N GLY A 154 12.76 -15.66 -0.10
CA GLY A 154 13.18 -15.78 -1.50
C GLY A 154 14.66 -15.46 -1.69
N VAL A 155 15.12 -14.34 -1.14
CA VAL A 155 16.54 -13.94 -1.13
C VAL A 155 17.38 -15.00 -0.42
N SER A 156 16.96 -15.45 0.76
CA SER A 156 17.70 -16.44 1.54
C SER A 156 17.83 -17.79 0.83
N LEU A 157 16.78 -18.21 0.11
CA LEU A 157 16.79 -19.42 -0.71
C LEU A 157 17.71 -19.28 -1.93
N LEU A 158 17.69 -18.14 -2.62
CA LEU A 158 18.51 -17.89 -3.82
C LEU A 158 20.01 -17.87 -3.50
N PHE A 159 20.41 -17.27 -2.37
CA PHE A 159 21.81 -17.17 -2.00
C PHE A 159 22.29 -18.28 -1.04
N GLY A 160 21.42 -19.23 -0.69
CA GLY A 160 21.75 -20.30 0.25
C GLY A 160 22.12 -19.80 1.65
N GLN A 161 21.62 -18.64 2.06
CA GLN A 161 21.99 -17.94 3.30
C GLN A 161 21.06 -18.22 4.48
N LEU A 162 20.27 -19.31 4.42
CA LEU A 162 19.45 -19.79 5.53
C LEU A 162 20.32 -20.42 6.63
N ASN A 163 21.09 -19.59 7.32
CA ASN A 163 21.84 -19.96 8.51
C ASN A 163 21.02 -19.66 9.76
N ALA A 164 21.14 -20.48 10.81
CA ALA A 164 20.44 -20.23 12.08
C ALA A 164 20.71 -18.84 12.68
N GLN A 165 21.89 -18.28 12.39
CA GLN A 165 22.28 -16.93 12.80
C GLN A 165 21.51 -15.81 12.10
N SER A 166 21.18 -15.94 10.81
CA SER A 166 20.40 -14.91 10.10
C SER A 166 18.95 -14.90 10.61
N ILE A 167 18.36 -16.08 10.82
CA ILE A 167 17.00 -16.24 11.34
C ILE A 167 16.89 -15.63 12.76
N THR A 168 17.84 -15.94 13.64
CA THR A 168 17.84 -15.41 15.02
C THR A 168 18.03 -13.90 15.07
N ALA A 169 18.77 -13.30 14.13
CA ALA A 169 18.91 -11.85 14.02
C ALA A 169 17.66 -11.15 13.46
N MET A 170 16.90 -11.81 12.59
CA MET A 170 15.68 -11.28 11.99
C MET A 170 14.47 -11.35 12.93
N MET A 171 14.37 -12.42 13.72
CA MET A 171 13.18 -12.73 14.53
C MET A 171 12.70 -11.58 15.44
N PRO A 172 13.55 -10.87 16.20
CA PRO A 172 13.10 -9.78 17.06
C PRO A 172 12.48 -8.61 16.28
N LYS A 173 13.00 -8.32 15.08
CA LYS A 173 12.48 -7.27 14.20
C LYS A 173 11.10 -7.63 13.67
N CYS A 174 10.91 -8.88 13.23
CA CYS A 174 9.62 -9.38 12.77
C CYS A 174 8.58 -9.37 13.89
N ILE A 175 8.92 -9.86 15.08
CA ILE A 175 8.01 -9.84 16.24
C ILE A 175 7.60 -8.41 16.59
N GLY A 176 8.55 -7.48 16.67
CA GLY A 176 8.25 -6.08 16.97
C GLY A 176 7.30 -5.46 15.94
N ARG A 177 7.54 -5.72 14.65
CA ARG A 177 6.69 -5.25 13.55
C ARG A 177 5.28 -5.84 13.63
N TRP A 178 5.15 -7.15 13.88
CA TRP A 178 3.86 -7.82 14.03
C TRP A 178 3.06 -7.34 15.23
N LEU A 179 3.72 -7.03 16.36
CA LEU A 179 3.06 -6.46 17.53
C LEU A 179 2.47 -5.08 17.20
N VAL A 180 3.23 -4.23 16.51
CA VAL A 180 2.75 -2.91 16.08
C VAL A 180 1.58 -3.05 15.11
N VAL A 181 1.72 -3.89 14.08
CA VAL A 181 0.65 -4.16 13.10
C VAL A 181 -0.60 -4.71 13.78
N GLY A 182 -0.44 -5.68 14.68
CA GLY A 182 -1.54 -6.27 15.45
C GLY A 182 -2.25 -5.26 16.32
N LEU A 183 -1.50 -4.39 17.02
CA LEU A 183 -2.06 -3.31 17.83
C LEU A 183 -2.85 -2.31 16.97
N MET A 184 -2.33 -1.94 15.79
CA MET A 184 -3.03 -1.04 14.86
C MET A 184 -4.33 -1.67 14.34
N ILE A 185 -4.30 -2.93 13.92
CA ILE A 185 -5.49 -3.66 13.46
C ILE A 185 -6.52 -3.75 14.59
N TRP A 186 -6.08 -4.10 15.80
CA TRP A 186 -6.94 -4.16 16.98
C TRP A 186 -7.58 -2.80 17.28
N TYR A 187 -6.80 -1.72 17.24
CA TYR A 187 -7.32 -0.37 17.47
C TYR A 187 -8.35 0.05 16.41
N VAL A 188 -8.03 -0.12 15.12
CA VAL A 188 -8.90 0.29 14.01
C VAL A 188 -10.17 -0.57 13.94
N ARG A 189 -10.14 -1.85 14.33
CA ARG A 189 -11.34 -2.71 14.29
C ARG A 189 -12.14 -2.73 15.60
N GLY A 190 -11.46 -2.60 16.74
CA GLY A 190 -12.07 -2.79 18.06
C GLY A 190 -12.47 -1.50 18.76
N SER A 191 -11.90 -0.35 18.39
CA SER A 191 -12.27 0.91 19.03
C SER A 191 -13.66 1.37 18.61
N ASN A 192 -14.54 1.63 19.59
CA ASN A 192 -15.84 2.29 19.35
C ASN A 192 -15.70 3.53 18.47
N ARG A 193 -14.63 4.30 18.70
CA ARG A 193 -14.38 5.52 17.92
C ARG A 193 -14.16 5.23 16.44
N SER A 194 -13.39 4.20 16.10
CA SER A 194 -13.14 3.82 14.71
C SER A 194 -14.43 3.33 14.04
N VAL A 195 -15.21 2.50 14.75
CA VAL A 195 -16.50 1.98 14.27
C VAL A 195 -17.49 3.10 13.93
N HIS A 196 -17.57 4.16 14.75
CA HIS A 196 -18.44 5.31 14.48
C HIS A 196 -17.85 6.35 13.52
N THR A 197 -16.56 6.27 13.21
CA THR A 197 -15.91 7.18 12.25
C THR A 197 -16.12 6.66 10.83
N PHE A 198 -15.91 5.36 10.59
CA PHE A 198 -15.95 4.76 9.27
C PHE A 198 -17.31 4.17 8.94
N VAL A 199 -18.28 5.04 8.69
CA VAL A 199 -19.68 4.65 8.48
C VAL A 199 -20.24 5.03 7.11
N LEU A 200 -19.55 5.89 6.35
CA LEU A 200 -20.10 6.43 5.10
C LEU A 200 -20.06 5.40 3.95
N PRO A 201 -21.23 4.93 3.45
CA PRO A 201 -21.29 4.09 2.25
C PRO A 201 -21.01 4.92 0.99
N HIS A 202 -20.80 4.25 -0.15
CA HIS A 202 -20.64 4.94 -1.44
C HIS A 202 -21.98 5.54 -1.88
N SER A 203 -21.93 6.69 -2.56
CA SER A 203 -23.12 7.45 -2.99
C SER A 203 -24.03 6.68 -3.95
N SER A 204 -23.51 5.65 -4.61
CA SER A 204 -24.29 4.80 -5.52
C SER A 204 -25.24 3.83 -4.83
N LEU A 205 -25.13 3.66 -3.50
CA LEU A 205 -26.03 2.82 -2.70
C LEU A 205 -27.07 3.64 -1.92
N ILE A 206 -27.01 4.97 -1.98
CA ILE A 206 -28.05 5.82 -1.42
C ILE A 206 -29.17 5.82 -2.46
N HIS A 207 -30.21 5.02 -2.24
CA HIS A 207 -31.41 5.08 -3.08
C HIS A 207 -32.11 6.41 -2.81
N GLU A 208 -32.41 7.16 -3.86
CA GLU A 208 -33.12 8.46 -3.76
C GLU A 208 -34.50 8.34 -3.11
N ASP A 209 -35.06 7.13 -2.99
CA ASP A 209 -36.29 6.88 -2.24
C ASP A 209 -36.12 7.09 -0.71
N ASP A 210 -34.89 7.22 -0.20
CA ASP A 210 -34.59 7.71 1.15
C ASP A 210 -34.47 9.26 1.19
N ALA A 211 -35.11 9.99 0.27
CA ALA A 211 -35.14 11.47 0.28
C ALA A 211 -35.63 12.06 1.62
N ASP A 212 -36.46 11.31 2.35
CA ASP A 212 -36.92 11.65 3.70
C ASP A 212 -35.73 11.75 4.69
N PHE A 213 -34.69 10.92 4.52
CA PHE A 213 -33.48 10.99 5.36
C PHE A 213 -32.68 12.28 5.11
N LEU A 214 -32.62 12.77 3.85
CA LEU A 214 -31.95 14.04 3.54
C LEU A 214 -32.73 15.24 4.08
N LEU A 215 -34.06 15.18 4.07
CA LEU A 215 -34.92 16.19 4.68
C LEU A 215 -34.74 16.23 6.20
N ASP A 216 -34.64 15.07 6.86
CA ASP A 216 -34.40 14.98 8.30
C ASP A 216 -33.02 15.55 8.70
N LEU A 217 -31.97 15.28 7.93
CA LEU A 217 -30.64 15.87 8.17
C LEU A 217 -30.63 17.40 7.97
N GLU A 218 -31.39 17.92 7.01
CA GLU A 218 -31.50 19.36 6.76
C GLU A 218 -32.30 20.06 7.88
N GLU A 219 -33.31 19.40 8.43
CA GLU A 219 -34.05 19.87 9.60
C GLU A 219 -33.20 19.85 10.88
N GLU A 220 -32.44 18.78 11.14
CA GLU A 220 -31.57 18.69 12.30
C GLU A 220 -30.40 19.69 12.23
N SER A 221 -29.84 19.93 11.04
CA SER A 221 -28.84 20.99 10.83
C SER A 221 -29.38 22.39 11.16
N LYS A 222 -30.67 22.64 10.94
CA LYS A 222 -31.32 23.90 11.34
C LYS A 222 -31.58 23.98 12.84
N LYS A 223 -31.81 22.84 13.51
CA LYS A 223 -32.06 22.76 14.96
C LYS A 223 -30.78 22.83 15.80
N GLY A 224 -29.65 22.31 15.31
CA GLY A 224 -28.37 22.25 16.02
C GLY A 224 -27.47 23.47 15.86
N ALA A 225 -27.86 24.49 15.09
CA ALA A 225 -27.13 25.73 14.94
C ALA A 225 -27.53 26.78 15.99
N PHE A 226 -27.22 26.50 17.26
CA PHE A 226 -27.22 27.47 18.37
C PHE A 226 -26.01 27.25 19.26
#